data_AF-A0A6L7S7K6-F1
#
_entry.id   AF-A0A6L7S7K6-F1
#
_cell.length_a   1.000
_cell.length_b   1.000
_cell.length_c   1.000
_cell.angle_alpha   90.00
_cell.angle_beta   90.00
_cell.angle_gamma   90.00
#
_symmetry.space_group_name_H-M   'P 1'
#
loop_
_entity.id
_entity.type
_entity.pdbx_description
1 polymer ?
#
loop_
_entity_poly.entity_id
_entity_poly.type
_entity_poly.pdbx_seq_one_letter_code
_entity_poly.pdbx_strand_id
1 'polypeptide(L)'
;MAIEDEAAGKALAAWINSTAGRLMLLNRRGQKLTYLTWQPAHLREVRIPKPESPGWDALEGAFQKACRTELLPLRQAEACTARRIIDAAAAEVLGIGEDVIAGWRRRLSVEPTVTNRRAEASPRG
;
A
#
# COMPACT_ATOMS: atom_id res chain seq x y z
N MET A 1 11.00 25.27 -7.81
CA MET A 1 10.15 25.11 -6.61
C MET A 1 10.54 23.78 -5.98
N ALA A 2 11.42 23.85 -4.99
CA ALA A 2 12.08 22.69 -4.39
C ALA A 2 11.36 22.33 -3.09
N ILE A 3 10.87 21.09 -3.03
CA ILE A 3 10.34 20.35 -1.86
C ILE A 3 9.58 21.24 -0.86
N GLU A 4 8.35 21.61 -1.20
CA GLU A 4 7.39 22.07 -0.20
C GLU A 4 6.92 20.84 0.61
N ASP A 5 7.56 20.69 1.77
CA ASP A 5 7.33 19.72 2.85
C ASP A 5 7.88 18.28 2.65
N GLU A 6 9.14 18.08 3.08
CA GLU A 6 9.79 16.77 3.16
C GLU A 6 9.02 15.77 4.03
N ALA A 7 8.34 16.23 5.09
CA ALA A 7 7.54 15.39 5.96
C ALA A 7 6.33 14.83 5.20
N ALA A 8 5.65 15.68 4.43
CA ALA A 8 4.55 15.25 3.58
C ALA A 8 4.99 14.23 2.53
N GLY A 9 6.18 14.40 1.95
CA GLY A 9 6.77 13.42 1.03
C GLY A 9 7.02 12.05 1.69
N LYS A 10 7.53 12.04 2.92
CA LYS A 10 7.76 10.81 3.70
C LYS A 10 6.45 10.10 4.06
N ALA A 11 5.46 10.85 4.55
CA ALA A 11 4.14 10.32 4.88
C ALA A 11 3.46 9.71 3.64
N LEU A 12 3.52 10.40 2.50
CA LEU A 12 3.01 9.89 1.23
C LEU A 12 3.74 8.62 0.78
N ALA A 13 5.06 8.58 0.92
CA ALA A 13 5.86 7.40 0.59
C ALA A 13 5.47 6.20 1.46
N ALA A 14 5.23 6.39 2.76
CA ALA A 14 4.70 5.35 3.63
C ALA A 14 3.29 4.92 3.19
N TRP A 15 2.38 5.86 2.96
CA TRP A 15 1.00 5.57 2.55
C TRP A 15 0.93 4.71 1.28
N ILE A 16 1.64 5.12 0.21
CA ILE A 16 1.66 4.42 -1.08
C ILE A 16 2.24 3.01 -0.94
N ASN A 17 3.17 2.80 0.00
CA ASN A 17 3.81 1.51 0.24
C ASN A 17 3.06 0.60 1.23
N SER A 18 2.10 1.15 1.98
CA SER A 18 1.18 0.38 2.83
C SER A 18 0.34 -0.61 2.02
N THR A 19 -0.15 -1.66 2.69
CA THR A 19 -1.10 -2.62 2.13
C THR A 19 -2.36 -1.92 1.64
N ALA A 20 -2.87 -0.91 2.36
CA ALA A 20 -4.03 -0.13 1.93
C ALA A 20 -3.77 0.63 0.62
N GLY A 21 -2.68 1.39 0.56
CA GLY A 21 -2.28 2.13 -0.64
C GLY A 21 -2.04 1.20 -1.83
N ARG A 22 -1.40 0.04 -1.60
CA ARG A 22 -1.20 -0.99 -2.62
C ARG A 22 -2.50 -1.60 -3.11
N LEU A 23 -3.45 -1.91 -2.23
CA LEU A 23 -4.76 -2.41 -2.64
C LEU A 23 -5.51 -1.41 -3.51
N MET A 24 -5.49 -0.12 -3.14
CA MET A 24 -6.15 0.93 -3.91
C MET A 24 -5.55 1.05 -5.31
N LEU A 25 -4.21 1.04 -5.41
CA LEU A 25 -3.52 0.99 -6.68
C LEU A 25 -3.97 -0.26 -7.47
N LEU A 26 -3.86 -1.45 -6.87
CA LEU A 26 -4.17 -2.72 -7.55
C LEU A 26 -5.63 -2.87 -7.96
N ASN A 27 -6.56 -2.17 -7.31
CA ASN A 27 -7.96 -2.13 -7.72
C ASN A 27 -8.17 -1.26 -8.97
N ARG A 28 -7.26 -0.31 -9.23
CA ARG A 28 -7.33 0.61 -10.39
C ARG A 28 -6.59 0.13 -11.62
N ARG A 29 -5.70 -0.88 -11.49
CA ARG A 29 -5.16 -1.55 -12.68
C ARG A 29 -6.33 -2.21 -13.41
N GLY A 30 -6.47 -2.00 -14.71
CA GLY A 30 -7.40 -2.81 -15.51
C GLY A 30 -7.16 -4.30 -15.20
N GLN A 31 -8.21 -5.04 -14.85
CA GLN A 31 -8.22 -6.32 -14.12
C GLN A 31 -7.43 -7.51 -14.74
N LYS A 32 -6.57 -7.30 -15.75
CA LYS A 32 -6.03 -8.37 -16.59
C LYS A 32 -4.53 -8.32 -16.89
N LEU A 33 -3.79 -7.37 -16.32
CA LEU A 33 -2.37 -7.21 -16.66
C LEU A 33 -1.47 -7.94 -15.65
N THR A 34 -0.70 -8.92 -16.14
CA THR A 34 0.39 -9.60 -15.41
C THR A 34 1.50 -8.61 -15.01
N TYR A 35 1.69 -7.55 -15.79
CA TYR A 35 2.65 -6.47 -15.52
C TYR A 35 1.91 -5.15 -15.33
N LEU A 36 2.18 -4.49 -14.20
CA LEU A 36 1.48 -3.26 -13.83
C LEU A 36 1.97 -2.09 -14.68
N THR A 37 1.07 -1.49 -15.46
CA THR A 37 1.29 -0.17 -16.06
C THR A 37 0.41 0.85 -15.34
N TRP A 38 1.03 1.90 -14.82
CA TRP A 38 0.33 3.00 -14.15
C TRP A 38 0.25 4.17 -15.11
N GLN A 39 -0.97 4.55 -15.47
CA GLN A 39 -1.22 5.82 -16.15
C GLN A 39 -1.46 6.90 -15.08
N PRO A 40 -1.08 8.17 -15.35
CA PRO A 40 -1.36 9.27 -14.43
C PRO A 40 -2.84 9.36 -14.01
N ALA A 41 -3.77 8.97 -14.89
CA ALA A 41 -5.20 8.89 -14.57
C ALA A 41 -5.49 7.93 -13.40
N HIS A 42 -4.89 6.73 -13.40
CA HIS A 42 -5.08 5.75 -12.33
C HIS A 42 -4.54 6.24 -10.98
N LEU A 43 -3.47 7.04 -11.00
CA LEU A 43 -2.87 7.61 -9.79
C LEU A 43 -3.76 8.69 -9.16
N ARG A 44 -4.49 9.47 -9.97
CA ARG A 44 -5.42 10.50 -9.49
C ARG A 44 -6.64 9.93 -8.75
N GLU A 45 -6.96 8.66 -8.99
CA GLU A 45 -8.09 7.98 -8.34
C GLU A 45 -7.72 7.36 -6.98
N VAL A 46 -6.43 7.35 -6.63
CA VAL A 46 -5.99 6.89 -5.31
C VAL A 46 -6.34 7.96 -4.29
N ARG A 47 -7.15 7.61 -3.30
CA ARG A 47 -7.38 8.47 -2.14
C ARG A 47 -6.10 8.53 -1.30
N ILE A 48 -5.62 9.73 -1.09
CA ILE A 48 -4.47 10.04 -0.25
C ILE A 48 -5.04 10.73 0.99
N PRO A 49 -4.66 10.31 2.21
CA PRO A 49 -5.01 11.04 3.43
C PRO A 49 -4.46 12.46 3.33
N LYS A 50 -5.19 13.43 3.88
CA LYS A 50 -4.69 14.81 3.95
C LYS A 50 -3.71 14.97 5.11
N PRO A 51 -2.79 15.95 5.08
CA PRO A 51 -1.91 16.25 6.21
C PRO A 51 -2.62 16.45 7.56
N GLU A 52 -3.87 16.92 7.53
CA GLU A 52 -4.66 17.14 8.74
C GLU A 52 -5.40 15.88 9.22
N SER A 53 -5.21 14.73 8.54
CA SER A 53 -5.87 13.48 8.91
C SER A 53 -5.25 12.91 10.19
N PRO A 54 -6.05 12.34 11.11
CA PRO A 54 -5.52 11.56 12.22
C PRO A 54 -4.53 10.50 11.71
N GLY A 55 -3.40 10.33 12.40
CA GLY A 55 -2.35 9.38 12.03
C GLY A 55 -1.40 9.81 10.90
N TRP A 56 -1.51 11.04 10.37
CA TRP A 56 -0.56 11.54 9.36
C TRP A 56 0.89 11.50 9.85
N ASP A 57 1.15 12.00 11.06
CA ASP A 57 2.48 11.98 11.69
C ASP A 57 2.98 10.54 11.91
N ALA A 58 2.06 9.60 12.15
CA ALA A 58 2.41 8.18 12.28
C ALA A 58 2.96 7.61 10.96
N LEU A 59 2.47 8.07 9.80
CA LEU A 59 3.02 7.67 8.50
C LEU A 59 4.45 8.18 8.29
N GLU A 60 4.73 9.43 8.65
CA GLU A 60 6.10 9.94 8.62
C GLU A 60 7.01 9.13 9.56
N GLY A 61 6.58 8.91 10.80
CA GLY A 61 7.33 8.11 11.77
C GLY A 61 7.57 6.68 11.29
N ALA A 62 6.59 6.06 10.62
CA ALA A 62 6.73 4.75 10.01
C ALA A 62 7.74 4.76 8.85
N PHE A 63 7.75 5.82 8.02
CA PHE A 63 8.76 5.98 6.98
C PHE A 63 10.17 6.00 7.59
N GLN A 64 10.39 6.81 8.62
CA GLN A 64 11.71 6.93 9.26
C GLN A 64 12.19 5.59 9.86
N LYS A 65 11.29 4.80 10.43
CA LYS A 65 11.59 3.47 10.97
C LYS A 65 11.86 2.44 9.86
N ALA A 66 11.14 2.52 8.74
CA ALA A 66 11.18 1.52 7.69
C ALA A 66 12.16 1.83 6.54
N CYS A 67 12.61 3.08 6.37
CA CYS A 67 13.38 3.53 5.20
C CYS A 67 14.74 2.83 5.01
N ARG A 68 15.29 2.24 6.07
CA ARG A 68 16.53 1.43 6.05
C ARG A 68 16.27 -0.07 6.03
N THR A 69 15.01 -0.50 6.04
CA THR A 69 14.61 -1.90 6.00
C THR A 69 14.17 -2.25 4.57
N GLU A 70 14.55 -3.42 4.09
CA GLU A 70 14.13 -3.88 2.76
C GLU A 70 12.60 -4.00 2.67
N LEU A 71 12.04 -3.37 1.64
CA LEU A 71 10.62 -3.52 1.29
C LEU A 71 10.45 -4.68 0.31
N LEU A 72 10.11 -5.85 0.85
CA LEU A 72 9.95 -7.06 0.05
C LEU A 72 8.80 -6.96 -0.98
N PRO A 73 8.89 -7.73 -2.08
CA PRO A 73 7.81 -7.88 -3.06
C PRO A 73 6.48 -8.31 -2.40
N LEU A 74 5.36 -7.96 -3.03
CA LEU A 74 4.03 -8.21 -2.47
C LEU A 74 3.75 -9.70 -2.16
N ARG A 75 4.27 -10.63 -2.96
CA ARG A 75 4.19 -12.08 -2.68
C ARG A 75 4.81 -12.49 -1.33
N GLN A 76 5.70 -11.67 -0.77
CA GLN A 76 6.36 -11.86 0.52
C GLN A 76 5.88 -10.81 1.53
N ALA A 77 4.77 -10.10 1.26
CA ALA A 77 4.28 -9.02 2.11
C ALA A 77 4.06 -9.46 3.56
N GLU A 78 3.58 -10.69 3.79
CA GLU A 78 3.35 -11.20 5.15
C GLU A 78 4.64 -11.29 5.99
N ALA A 79 5.78 -11.64 5.38
CA ALA A 79 7.08 -11.72 6.04
C ALA A 79 7.82 -10.37 6.07
N CYS A 80 7.28 -9.33 5.44
CA CYS A 80 7.96 -8.05 5.27
C CYS A 80 7.85 -7.16 6.52
N THR A 81 8.94 -7.05 7.28
CA THR A 81 9.03 -6.19 8.47
C THR A 81 8.76 -4.71 8.16
N ALA A 82 9.38 -4.16 7.10
CA ALA A 82 9.17 -2.76 6.69
C ALA A 82 7.68 -2.46 6.46
N ARG A 83 6.98 -3.38 5.79
CA ARG A 83 5.55 -3.23 5.49
C ARG A 83 4.68 -3.34 6.73
N ARG A 84 5.03 -4.17 7.72
CA ARG A 84 4.31 -4.25 9.00
C ARG A 84 4.36 -2.91 9.75
N ILE A 85 5.54 -2.27 9.79
CA ILE A 85 5.72 -0.95 10.41
C ILE A 85 4.84 0.10 9.70
N ILE A 86 4.85 0.10 8.38
CA ILE A 86 4.06 1.02 7.56
C ILE A 86 2.55 0.76 7.73
N ASP A 87 2.13 -0.51 7.78
CA ASP A 87 0.73 -0.89 7.91
C ASP A 87 0.14 -0.51 9.27
N ALA A 88 0.92 -0.53 10.35
CA ALA A 88 0.44 -0.07 11.65
C ALA A 88 0.03 1.41 11.59
N ALA A 89 0.86 2.26 10.98
CA ALA A 89 0.52 3.68 10.76
C ALA A 89 -0.66 3.85 9.79
N ALA A 90 -0.74 3.03 8.74
CA ALA A 90 -1.88 3.09 7.81
C ALA A 90 -3.21 2.65 8.47
N ALA A 91 -3.17 1.72 9.43
CA ALA A 91 -4.34 1.31 10.20
C ALA A 91 -4.85 2.45 11.08
N GLU A 92 -3.94 3.19 11.73
CA GLU A 92 -4.28 4.38 12.51
C GLU A 92 -4.96 5.45 11.64
N VAL A 93 -4.41 5.76 10.47
CA VAL A 93 -4.99 6.70 9.51
C VAL A 93 -6.40 6.30 9.06
N LEU A 94 -6.63 5.00 8.91
CA LEU A 94 -7.93 4.45 8.50
C LEU A 94 -8.90 4.27 9.66
N GLY A 95 -8.46 4.45 10.91
CA GLY A 95 -9.26 4.16 12.10
C GLY A 95 -9.68 2.69 12.20
N ILE A 96 -8.83 1.76 11.73
CA ILE A 96 -9.08 0.31 11.77
C ILE A 96 -8.06 -0.39 12.67
N GLY A 97 -8.37 -1.62 13.08
CA GLY A 97 -7.44 -2.46 13.84
C GLY A 97 -6.26 -2.97 12.99
N GLU A 98 -5.10 -3.16 13.63
CA GLU A 98 -3.91 -3.73 12.97
C GLU A 98 -4.15 -5.16 12.44
N ASP A 99 -5.06 -5.90 13.09
CA ASP A 99 -5.50 -7.23 12.68
C ASP A 99 -6.23 -7.20 11.32
N VAL A 100 -7.03 -6.15 11.07
CA VAL A 100 -7.75 -5.96 9.81
C VAL A 100 -6.77 -5.78 8.66
N ILE A 101 -5.80 -4.84 8.80
CA ILE A 101 -4.81 -4.61 7.75
C ILE A 101 -3.83 -5.79 7.60
N ALA A 102 -3.54 -6.52 8.69
CA ALA A 102 -2.79 -7.77 8.61
C ALA A 102 -3.53 -8.83 7.78
N GLY A 103 -4.85 -8.94 7.94
CA GLY A 103 -5.71 -9.78 7.12
C GLY A 103 -5.68 -9.39 5.64
N TRP A 104 -5.73 -8.08 5.34
CA TRP A 104 -5.56 -7.57 3.97
C TRP A 104 -4.20 -7.92 3.39
N ARG A 105 -3.14 -7.75 4.16
CA ARG A 105 -1.75 -8.02 3.75
C ARG A 105 -1.56 -9.49 3.40
N ARG A 106 -2.13 -10.40 4.20
CA ARG A 106 -2.12 -11.84 3.95
C ARG A 106 -2.88 -12.19 2.66
N ARG A 107 -4.06 -11.63 2.44
CA ARG A 107 -4.83 -11.87 1.20
C ARG A 107 -4.07 -11.35 -0.02
N LEU A 108 -3.44 -10.19 0.12
CA LEU A 108 -2.65 -9.58 -0.93
C LEU A 108 -1.41 -10.40 -1.31
N SER A 109 -0.74 -11.04 -0.34
CA SER A 109 0.47 -11.84 -0.62
C SER A 109 0.19 -13.13 -1.39
N VAL A 110 -1.04 -13.63 -1.36
CA VAL A 110 -1.46 -14.84 -2.07
C VAL A 110 -2.28 -14.56 -3.33
N GLU A 111 -2.59 -13.30 -3.61
CA GLU A 111 -3.42 -12.90 -4.73
C GLU A 111 -2.77 -13.32 -6.08
N PRO A 112 -3.46 -14.09 -6.95
CA PRO A 112 -2.85 -14.67 -8.16
C PRO A 112 -2.22 -13.63 -9.09
N THR A 113 -2.94 -12.52 -9.30
CA THR A 113 -2.54 -11.39 -10.14
C THR A 113 -1.39 -10.56 -9.56
N VAL A 114 -0.96 -10.86 -8.33
CA VAL A 114 0.17 -10.22 -7.63
C VAL A 114 1.35 -11.19 -7.50
N THR A 115 1.07 -12.49 -7.47
CA THR A 115 2.05 -13.57 -7.38
C THR A 115 2.51 -14.09 -8.74
N ASN A 116 2.16 -13.40 -9.84
CA ASN A 116 2.39 -13.83 -11.23
C ASN A 116 1.83 -15.23 -11.55
N ARG A 117 0.79 -15.65 -10.82
CA ARG A 117 -0.01 -16.80 -11.21
C ARG A 117 -1.08 -16.31 -12.18
N ARG A 118 -1.33 -17.09 -13.24
CA ARG A 118 -2.42 -16.80 -14.17
C ARG A 118 -3.71 -16.70 -13.34
N ALA A 119 -4.46 -15.60 -13.46
CA ALA A 119 -5.78 -15.54 -12.88
C ALA A 119 -6.60 -16.66 -13.51
N GLU A 120 -6.96 -17.69 -12.73
CA GLU A 120 -7.92 -18.69 -13.19
C GLU A 120 -9.22 -17.95 -13.49
N ALA A 121 -9.79 -18.20 -14.67
CA ALA A 121 -11.06 -17.62 -15.04
C ALA A 121 -12.10 -18.12 -14.02
N SER A 122 -12.63 -17.22 -13.20
CA SER A 122 -13.79 -17.53 -12.37
C SER A 122 -14.89 -18.07 -13.29
N PRO A 123 -15.43 -19.28 -13.05
CA PRO A 123 -16.63 -19.72 -13.74
C PRO A 123 -17.71 -18.71 -13.34
N ARG A 124 -18.25 -17.99 -14.32
CA ARG A 124 -19.38 -17.09 -14.10
C ARG A 124 -20.55 -17.95 -13.62
N GLY A 125 -20.94 -17.77 -12.36
CA GLY A 125 -22.28 -18.13 -11.87
C GLY A 125 -23.26 -17.01 -12.17
#